data_AF-A0A5R9H2X3-F1
#
_entry.id   AF-A0A5R9H2X3-F1
#
_cell.length_a   1.000
_cell.length_b   1.000
_cell.length_c   1.000
_cell.angle_alpha   90.00
_cell.angle_beta   90.00
_cell.angle_gamma   90.00
#
_symmetry.space_group_name_H-M   'P 1'
#
loop_
_entity.id
_entity.type
_entity.pdbx_description
1 polymer ?
#
loop_
_entity_poly.entity_id
_entity_poly.type
_entity_poly.pdbx_seq_one_letter_code
_entity_poly.pdbx_strand_id
1 'polypeptide(L)'
;MEIDLISLTNLSNIELDSPKVKEYIKQEIQKITTNIDKLGKSIEESKIAAENANKQESGWFGKTDKKTDMIANALVKNSEADAEMHTMIQSVIKFSCLSTYAYHNIVQDLSGVMENGFKDTNGDTIHLNNTAKDIAESIIYSVVEANKTNEKHLELVNKNNENNEKFERQISELFTEIEKLRIRNKSYLLSILSLFISLSILTLVLLKYYFK
;
A
#
# COMPACT_ATOMS: atom_id res chain seq x y z
N MET A 1 22.61 0.15 11.07
CA MET A 1 21.41 -0.68 10.90
C MET A 1 20.83 -0.27 9.56
N GLU A 2 21.03 -1.11 8.57
CA GLU A 2 20.62 -0.92 7.18
C GLU A 2 19.10 -1.14 7.13
N ILE A 3 18.35 -0.16 6.65
CA ILE A 3 16.88 -0.25 6.54
C ILE A 3 16.59 -0.78 5.14
N ASP A 4 16.14 -2.02 5.04
CA ASP A 4 15.70 -2.66 3.81
C ASP A 4 14.19 -2.41 3.58
N LEU A 5 13.71 -2.53 2.34
CA LEU A 5 12.33 -2.35 1.91
C LEU A 5 11.35 -3.24 2.71
N ILE A 6 11.81 -4.42 3.13
CA ILE A 6 11.08 -5.40 3.94
C ILE A 6 10.92 -4.94 5.40
N SER A 7 11.88 -4.16 5.91
CA SER A 7 11.79 -3.57 7.26
C SER A 7 10.79 -2.41 7.32
N LEU A 8 10.60 -1.68 6.21
CA LEU A 8 9.67 -0.55 6.14
C LEU A 8 8.19 -0.99 6.12
N THR A 9 7.87 -2.14 5.51
CA THR A 9 6.50 -2.69 5.47
C THR A 9 5.98 -3.16 6.83
N ASN A 10 6.85 -3.37 7.82
CA ASN A 10 6.48 -3.83 9.17
C ASN A 10 6.46 -2.71 10.22
N LEU A 11 6.73 -1.46 9.83
CA LEU A 11 6.71 -0.34 10.76
C LEU A 11 5.26 0.03 11.09
N SER A 12 4.95 0.11 12.38
CA SER A 12 3.69 0.70 12.82
C SER A 12 3.58 2.15 12.32
N ASN A 13 2.36 2.68 12.16
CA ASN A 13 2.12 4.08 11.72
C ASN A 13 2.94 5.14 12.51
N ILE A 14 3.45 4.79 13.69
CA ILE A 14 4.27 5.64 14.57
C ILE A 14 5.74 5.71 14.13
N GLU A 15 6.30 4.68 13.47
CA GLU A 15 7.70 4.63 13.05
C GLU A 15 7.95 5.24 11.64
N LEU A 16 6.89 5.38 10.84
CA LEU A 16 6.94 5.99 9.49
C LEU A 16 7.23 7.50 9.52
N ASP A 17 7.02 8.17 10.65
CA ASP A 17 7.27 9.62 10.80
C ASP A 17 8.66 9.93 11.40
N SER A 18 9.49 8.90 11.60
CA SER A 18 10.83 9.08 12.16
C SER A 18 11.75 9.87 11.20
N PRO A 19 12.68 10.70 11.69
CA PRO A 19 13.63 11.44 10.85
C PRO A 19 14.44 10.53 9.91
N LYS A 20 14.69 9.28 10.32
CA LYS A 20 15.41 8.29 9.51
C LYS A 20 14.59 7.83 8.30
N VAL A 21 13.29 7.61 8.48
CA VAL A 21 12.38 7.25 7.38
C VAL A 21 12.22 8.42 6.41
N LYS A 22 12.11 9.65 6.91
CA LYS A 22 12.07 10.86 6.05
C LYS A 22 13.33 11.04 5.22
N GLU A 23 14.50 10.86 5.83
CA GLU A 23 15.78 10.96 5.12
C GLU A 23 15.94 9.84 4.08
N TYR A 24 15.55 8.60 4.41
CA TYR A 24 15.52 7.49 3.46
C TYR A 24 14.59 7.81 2.27
N ILE A 25 13.39 8.32 2.53
CA ILE A 25 12.44 8.76 1.50
C ILE A 25 13.04 9.80 0.57
N LYS A 26 13.70 10.81 1.13
CA LYS A 26 14.36 11.84 0.34
C LYS A 26 15.46 11.28 -0.56
N GLN A 27 16.27 10.36 -0.05
CA GLN A 27 17.34 9.71 -0.82
C GLN A 27 16.78 8.84 -1.96
N GLU A 28 15.72 8.08 -1.70
CA GLU A 28 15.05 7.29 -2.74
C GLU A 28 14.42 8.18 -3.80
N ILE A 29 13.78 9.29 -3.44
CA ILE A 29 13.25 10.26 -4.40
C ILE A 29 14.36 10.85 -5.28
N GLN A 30 15.50 11.21 -4.69
CA GLN A 30 16.65 11.70 -5.48
C GLN A 30 17.17 10.67 -6.48
N LYS A 31 17.22 9.39 -6.09
CA LYS A 31 17.61 8.29 -7.00
C LYS A 31 16.61 8.16 -8.15
N ILE A 32 15.31 8.21 -7.85
CA ILE A 32 14.24 8.15 -8.85
C ILE A 32 14.42 9.29 -9.87
N THR A 33 14.54 10.52 -9.41
CA THR A 33 14.71 11.71 -10.27
C THR A 33 15.95 11.59 -11.16
N THR A 34 17.07 11.14 -10.61
CA THR A 34 18.33 10.95 -11.36
C THR A 34 18.18 9.87 -12.43
N ASN A 35 17.50 8.76 -12.10
CA ASN A 35 17.27 7.67 -13.05
C ASN A 35 16.33 8.08 -14.18
N ILE A 36 15.30 8.88 -13.90
CA ILE A 36 14.39 9.41 -14.93
C ILE A 36 15.15 10.24 -15.96
N ASP A 37 16.03 11.15 -15.52
CA ASP A 37 16.85 11.96 -16.42
C ASP A 37 17.79 11.09 -17.27
N LYS A 38 18.46 10.13 -16.64
CA LYS A 38 19.36 9.19 -17.33
C LYS A 38 18.63 8.35 -18.39
N LEU A 39 17.47 7.80 -18.04
CA LEU A 39 16.65 6.98 -18.94
C LEU A 39 16.12 7.83 -20.10
N GLY A 40 15.58 9.02 -19.83
CA GLY A 40 15.10 9.92 -20.86
C GLY A 40 16.20 10.34 -21.83
N LYS A 41 17.44 10.54 -21.37
CA LYS A 41 18.60 10.78 -22.24
C LYS A 41 18.95 9.56 -23.08
N SER A 42 19.01 8.37 -22.48
CA SER A 42 19.34 7.12 -23.18
C SER A 42 18.35 6.79 -24.30
N ILE A 43 17.05 6.99 -24.06
CA ILE A 43 16.00 6.77 -25.06
C ILE A 43 16.10 7.78 -26.19
N GLU A 44 16.31 9.06 -25.89
CA GLU A 44 16.44 10.10 -26.92
C GLU A 44 17.70 9.88 -27.78
N GLU A 45 18.83 9.52 -27.17
CA GLU A 45 20.06 9.15 -27.88
C GLU A 45 19.84 7.94 -28.80
N SER A 46 19.11 6.93 -28.32
CA SER A 46 18.77 5.73 -29.10
C SER A 46 17.84 6.06 -30.28
N LYS A 47 16.87 6.95 -30.08
CA LYS A 47 15.99 7.46 -31.14
C LYS A 47 16.77 8.22 -32.20
N ILE A 48 17.66 9.13 -31.80
CA ILE A 48 18.54 9.87 -32.72
C ILE A 48 19.43 8.89 -33.50
N ALA A 49 20.00 7.88 -32.84
CA ALA A 49 20.81 6.85 -33.50
C ALA A 49 20.00 6.05 -34.54
N ALA A 50 18.77 5.66 -34.22
CA ALA A 50 17.87 4.97 -35.14
C ALA A 50 17.48 5.84 -36.35
N GLU A 51 17.17 7.12 -36.12
CA GLU A 51 16.85 8.07 -37.19
C GLU A 51 18.05 8.30 -38.12
N ASN A 52 19.25 8.43 -37.56
CA ASN A 52 20.48 8.56 -38.33
C ASN A 52 20.80 7.31 -39.14
N ALA A 53 20.58 6.12 -38.58
CA ALA A 53 20.70 4.85 -39.31
C ALA A 53 19.68 4.77 -40.47
N ASN A 54 18.43 5.21 -40.24
CA ASN A 54 17.40 5.25 -41.28
C ASN A 54 17.75 6.19 -42.45
N LYS A 55 18.40 7.31 -42.15
CA LYS A 55 18.86 8.30 -43.15
C LYS A 55 20.09 7.86 -43.94
N GLN A 56 20.79 6.78 -43.54
CA GLN A 56 21.88 6.23 -44.37
C GLN A 56 21.32 5.58 -45.64
N GLU A 57 21.91 5.94 -46.79
CA GLU A 57 21.61 5.32 -48.08
C GLU A 57 21.91 3.83 -48.05
N SER A 58 20.89 3.03 -48.34
CA SER A 58 21.01 1.60 -48.60
C SER A 58 21.78 1.41 -49.92
N GLY A 59 22.91 0.70 -49.89
CA GLY A 59 23.78 0.50 -51.05
C GLY A 59 24.45 -0.86 -51.06
N TRP A 60 24.99 -1.28 -52.20
CA TRP A 60 25.58 -2.61 -52.40
C TRP A 60 26.83 -2.85 -51.53
N PHE A 61 26.86 -4.07 -50.94
CA PHE A 61 27.85 -4.66 -50.04
C PHE A 61 28.17 -3.86 -48.75
N GLY A 62 27.78 -4.42 -47.60
CA GLY A 62 28.17 -3.98 -46.25
C GLY A 62 27.49 -2.71 -45.70
N LYS A 63 26.94 -1.83 -46.55
CA LYS A 63 26.19 -0.64 -46.09
C LYS A 63 24.81 -1.01 -45.53
N THR A 64 24.13 -1.99 -46.13
CA THR A 64 22.86 -2.53 -45.62
C THR A 64 23.04 -3.25 -44.29
N ASP A 65 24.12 -4.01 -44.11
CA ASP A 65 24.39 -4.73 -42.86
C ASP A 65 24.68 -3.74 -41.71
N LYS A 66 25.50 -2.71 -41.97
CA LYS A 66 25.76 -1.63 -41.00
C LYS A 66 24.49 -0.87 -40.60
N LYS A 67 23.60 -0.59 -41.56
CA LYS A 67 22.31 0.06 -41.29
C LYS A 67 21.44 -0.81 -40.39
N THR A 68 21.34 -2.11 -40.69
CA THR A 68 20.57 -3.07 -39.88
C THR A 68 21.15 -3.21 -38.48
N ASP A 69 22.47 -3.31 -38.32
CA ASP A 69 23.13 -3.40 -37.01
C ASP A 69 22.91 -2.15 -36.15
N MET A 70 22.96 -0.96 -36.75
CA MET A 70 22.69 0.29 -36.03
C MET A 70 21.22 0.38 -35.56
N ILE A 71 20.27 -0.04 -36.39
CA ILE A 71 18.84 -0.10 -36.02
C ILE A 71 18.61 -1.15 -34.93
N ALA A 72 19.20 -2.34 -35.06
CA ALA A 72 19.10 -3.40 -34.06
C ALA A 72 19.66 -2.98 -32.71
N ASN A 73 20.84 -2.34 -32.69
CA ASN A 73 21.43 -1.81 -31.45
C ASN A 73 20.57 -0.72 -30.80
N ALA A 74 19.98 0.18 -31.59
CA ALA A 74 19.07 1.19 -31.07
C ALA A 74 17.78 0.57 -30.49
N LEU A 75 17.24 -0.46 -31.13
CA LEU A 75 16.09 -1.21 -30.64
C LEU A 75 16.39 -1.94 -29.33
N VAL A 76 17.56 -2.59 -29.22
CA VAL A 76 17.99 -3.26 -28.00
C VAL A 76 18.11 -2.26 -26.85
N LYS A 77 18.78 -1.12 -27.07
CA LYS A 77 18.92 -0.07 -26.05
C LYS A 77 17.58 0.51 -25.60
N ASN A 78 16.65 0.73 -26.52
CA ASN A 78 15.30 1.16 -26.17
C ASN A 78 14.57 0.10 -25.34
N SER A 79 14.65 -1.17 -25.73
CA SER A 79 14.03 -2.26 -24.98
C SER A 79 14.62 -2.42 -23.57
N GLU A 80 15.93 -2.23 -23.41
CA GLU A 80 16.60 -2.22 -22.10
C GLU A 80 16.13 -1.04 -21.24
N ALA A 81 16.05 0.16 -21.83
CA ALA A 81 15.55 1.35 -21.16
C ALA A 81 14.07 1.20 -20.74
N ASP A 82 13.23 0.58 -21.57
CA ASP A 82 11.82 0.30 -21.25
C ASP A 82 11.69 -0.69 -20.07
N ALA A 83 12.54 -1.71 -20.03
CA ALA A 83 12.56 -2.67 -18.92
C ALA A 83 13.03 -2.03 -17.61
N GLU A 84 14.06 -1.17 -17.67
CA GLU A 84 14.56 -0.41 -16.52
C GLU A 84 13.49 0.59 -16.03
N MET A 85 12.80 1.27 -16.95
CA MET A 85 11.66 2.14 -16.65
C MET A 85 10.55 1.39 -15.93
N HIS A 86 10.15 0.21 -16.41
CA HIS A 86 9.10 -0.58 -15.77
C HIS A 86 9.48 -1.00 -14.35
N THR A 87 10.73 -1.43 -14.15
CA THR A 87 11.27 -1.81 -12.85
C THR A 87 11.29 -0.62 -11.88
N MET A 88 11.67 0.56 -12.38
CA MET A 88 11.63 1.80 -11.62
C MET A 88 10.20 2.14 -11.21
N ILE A 89 9.24 2.17 -12.15
CA ILE A 89 7.81 2.46 -11.87
C ILE A 89 7.28 1.54 -10.76
N GLN A 90 7.52 0.24 -10.86
CA GLN A 90 7.07 -0.71 -9.84
C GLN A 90 7.69 -0.44 -8.47
N SER A 91 8.97 -0.07 -8.43
CA SER A 91 9.67 0.24 -7.19
C SER A 91 9.12 1.52 -6.55
N VAL A 92 8.85 2.55 -7.35
CA VAL A 92 8.25 3.81 -6.87
C VAL A 92 6.82 3.58 -6.36
N ILE A 93 6.01 2.78 -7.04
CA ILE A 93 4.67 2.42 -6.58
C ILE A 93 4.74 1.76 -5.19
N LYS A 94 5.55 0.69 -5.07
CA LYS A 94 5.75 -0.01 -3.79
C LYS A 94 6.17 0.97 -2.70
N PHE A 95 7.10 1.86 -3.02
CA PHE A 95 7.62 2.85 -2.09
C PHE A 95 6.55 3.86 -1.65
N SER A 96 5.77 4.38 -2.60
CA SER A 96 4.68 5.32 -2.33
C SER A 96 3.60 4.74 -1.43
N CYS A 97 3.35 3.43 -1.52
CA CYS A 97 2.35 2.74 -0.72
C CYS A 97 2.80 2.49 0.73
N LEU A 98 4.08 2.70 1.07
CA LEU A 98 4.59 2.53 2.43
C LEU A 98 4.07 3.59 3.40
N SER A 99 3.83 4.82 2.92
CA SER A 99 3.24 5.88 3.74
C SER A 99 2.63 7.00 2.91
N THR A 100 1.60 7.65 3.46
CA THR A 100 1.01 8.88 2.91
C THR A 100 2.06 9.99 2.74
N TYR A 101 3.06 10.07 3.63
CA TYR A 101 4.17 11.01 3.50
C TYR A 101 5.03 10.71 2.27
N ALA A 102 5.44 9.45 2.04
CA ALA A 102 6.20 9.06 0.86
C ALA A 102 5.42 9.37 -0.43
N TYR A 103 4.13 9.02 -0.47
CA TYR A 103 3.24 9.36 -1.57
C TYR A 103 3.27 10.86 -1.91
N HIS A 104 3.01 11.73 -0.93
CA HIS A 104 2.95 13.17 -1.17
C HIS A 104 4.29 13.74 -1.63
N ASN A 105 5.41 13.31 -1.05
CA ASN A 105 6.73 13.81 -1.44
C ASN A 105 7.11 13.33 -2.85
N ILE A 106 6.82 12.09 -3.22
CA ILE A 106 7.09 11.59 -4.59
C ILE A 106 6.32 12.43 -5.62
N VAL A 107 5.02 12.64 -5.39
CA VAL A 107 4.20 13.44 -6.32
C VAL A 107 4.71 14.88 -6.39
N GLN A 108 4.94 15.51 -5.24
CA GLN A 108 5.39 16.89 -5.17
C GLN A 108 6.77 17.10 -5.81
N ASP A 109 7.73 16.24 -5.49
CA ASP A 109 9.10 16.39 -5.98
C ASP A 109 9.16 16.11 -7.48
N LEU A 110 8.48 15.07 -7.99
CA LEU A 110 8.45 14.81 -9.43
C LEU A 110 7.75 15.93 -10.21
N SER A 111 6.62 16.45 -9.71
CA SER A 111 5.98 17.62 -10.33
C SER A 111 6.90 18.84 -10.31
N GLY A 112 7.58 19.07 -9.18
CA GLY A 112 8.54 20.17 -9.04
C GLY A 112 9.72 20.06 -10.01
N VAL A 113 10.25 18.85 -10.22
CA VAL A 113 11.31 18.57 -11.19
C VAL A 113 10.82 18.81 -12.62
N MET A 114 9.60 18.41 -12.95
CA MET A 114 9.04 18.61 -14.29
C MET A 114 8.85 20.10 -14.64
N GLU A 115 8.43 20.91 -13.67
CA GLU A 115 8.20 22.34 -13.84
C GLU A 115 9.51 23.15 -13.79
N ASN A 116 10.34 22.89 -12.78
CA ASN A 116 11.44 23.77 -12.40
C ASN A 116 12.83 23.18 -12.69
N GLY A 117 12.92 21.91 -13.07
CA GLY A 117 14.18 21.18 -13.14
C GLY A 117 14.73 20.80 -11.76
N PHE A 118 15.91 20.17 -11.74
CA PHE A 118 16.59 19.75 -10.52
C PHE A 118 18.05 20.18 -10.52
N LYS A 119 18.63 20.30 -9.32
CA LYS A 119 20.05 20.64 -9.16
C LYS A 119 20.92 19.42 -9.39
N ASP A 120 21.93 19.56 -10.24
CA ASP A 120 22.99 18.56 -10.38
C ASP A 120 24.01 18.67 -9.23
N THR A 121 25.03 17.82 -9.27
CA THR A 121 26.12 17.80 -8.28
C THR A 121 26.98 19.06 -8.28
N ASN A 122 26.96 19.84 -9.36
CA ASN A 122 27.65 21.13 -9.50
C ASN A 122 26.76 22.32 -9.08
N GLY A 123 25.49 22.08 -8.80
CA GLY A 123 24.51 23.11 -8.46
C GLY A 123 23.83 23.76 -9.67
N ASP A 124 24.03 23.20 -10.87
CA ASP A 124 23.37 23.65 -12.09
C ASP A 124 21.95 23.07 -12.18
N THR A 125 21.02 23.87 -12.70
CA THR A 125 19.63 23.41 -12.89
C THR A 125 19.54 22.64 -14.21
N ILE A 126 19.22 21.34 -14.12
CA ILE A 126 18.93 20.47 -15.26
C ILE A 126 17.43 20.39 -15.44
N HIS A 127 16.97 20.62 -16.67
CA HIS A 127 15.59 20.38 -17.07
C HIS A 127 15.45 19.02 -17.75
N LEU A 128 14.40 18.29 -17.37
CA LEU A 128 14.04 17.04 -18.02
C LEU A 128 13.72 17.29 -19.50
N ASN A 129 14.24 16.42 -20.37
CA ASN A 129 13.80 16.36 -21.77
C ASN A 129 12.36 15.83 -21.85
N ASN A 130 11.73 15.90 -23.04
CA ASN A 130 10.33 15.50 -23.19
C ASN A 130 10.10 14.04 -22.77
N THR A 131 10.98 13.12 -23.16
CA THR A 131 10.87 11.71 -22.77
C THR A 131 10.96 11.52 -21.26
N ALA A 132 11.88 12.20 -20.59
CA ALA A 132 11.99 12.15 -19.13
C ALA A 132 10.75 12.74 -18.44
N LYS A 133 10.11 13.77 -19.02
CA LYS A 133 8.83 14.28 -18.54
C LYS A 133 7.71 13.26 -18.69
N ASP A 134 7.60 12.59 -19.83
CA ASP A 134 6.59 11.54 -20.05
C ASP A 134 6.76 10.39 -19.04
N ILE A 135 8.01 10.02 -18.72
CA ILE A 135 8.33 9.02 -17.69
C ILE A 135 7.88 9.51 -16.30
N ALA A 136 8.20 10.76 -15.94
CA ALA A 136 7.80 11.33 -14.67
C ALA A 136 6.27 11.40 -14.52
N GLU A 137 5.54 11.77 -15.58
CA GLU A 137 4.08 11.77 -15.62
C GLU A 137 3.50 10.36 -15.42
N SER A 138 4.08 9.36 -16.09
CA SER A 138 3.67 7.96 -15.95
C SER A 138 3.83 7.46 -14.51
N ILE A 139 4.93 7.84 -13.85
CA ILE A 139 5.17 7.52 -12.44
C ILE A 139 4.14 8.19 -11.54
N ILE A 140 3.94 9.50 -11.69
CA ILE A 140 2.96 10.25 -10.87
C ILE A 140 1.57 9.64 -11.02
N TYR A 141 1.13 9.39 -12.26
CA TYR A 141 -0.17 8.78 -12.53
C TYR A 141 -0.32 7.41 -11.84
N SER A 142 0.69 6.54 -11.99
CA SER A 142 0.66 5.19 -11.42
C SER A 142 0.66 5.20 -9.90
N VAL A 143 1.43 6.10 -9.29
CA VAL A 143 1.50 6.30 -7.84
C VAL A 143 0.16 6.81 -7.28
N VAL A 144 -0.48 7.75 -7.96
CA VAL A 144 -1.80 8.28 -7.58
C VAL A 144 -2.87 7.19 -7.64
N GLU A 145 -2.92 6.40 -8.72
CA GLU A 145 -3.90 5.31 -8.86
C GLU A 145 -3.70 4.19 -7.83
N ALA A 146 -2.44 3.83 -7.55
CA ALA A 146 -2.11 2.84 -6.53
C ALA A 146 -2.54 3.31 -5.14
N ASN A 147 -2.30 4.58 -4.79
CA ASN A 147 -2.68 5.10 -3.47
C ASN A 147 -4.19 5.26 -3.30
N LYS A 148 -4.94 5.66 -4.34
CA LYS A 148 -6.43 5.64 -4.28
C LYS A 148 -6.97 4.24 -3.99
N THR A 149 -6.33 3.21 -4.56
CA THR A 149 -6.72 1.82 -4.32
C THR A 149 -6.41 1.41 -2.87
N ASN A 150 -5.25 1.83 -2.36
CA ASN A 150 -4.84 1.56 -0.98
C ASN A 150 -5.76 2.26 0.04
N GLU A 151 -6.12 3.52 -0.19
CA GLU A 151 -7.07 4.28 0.64
C GLU A 151 -8.44 3.58 0.72
N LYS A 152 -8.99 3.18 -0.42
CA LYS A 152 -10.24 2.40 -0.47
C LYS A 152 -10.14 1.08 0.29
N HIS A 153 -8.99 0.41 0.21
CA HIS A 153 -8.79 -0.85 0.94
C HIS A 153 -8.76 -0.62 2.46
N LEU A 154 -8.06 0.42 2.92
CA LEU A 154 -8.01 0.82 4.33
C LEU A 154 -9.40 1.20 4.87
N GLU A 155 -10.19 1.95 4.10
CA GLU A 155 -11.58 2.27 4.45
C GLU A 155 -12.44 1.01 4.66
N LEU A 156 -12.32 0.02 3.75
CA LEU A 156 -13.04 -1.24 3.85
C LEU A 156 -12.61 -2.06 5.08
N VAL A 157 -11.30 -2.11 5.38
CA VAL A 157 -10.77 -2.81 6.56
C VAL A 157 -11.26 -2.16 7.84
N ASN A 158 -11.21 -0.83 7.93
CA ASN A 158 -11.69 -0.09 9.10
C ASN A 158 -13.19 -0.33 9.33
N LYS A 159 -14.01 -0.26 8.28
CA LYS A 159 -15.44 -0.56 8.36
C LYS A 159 -15.71 -1.99 8.81
N ASN A 160 -14.88 -2.94 8.39
CA ASN A 160 -15.02 -4.34 8.80
C ASN A 160 -14.65 -4.53 10.28
N ASN A 161 -13.59 -3.86 10.75
CA ASN A 161 -13.19 -3.88 12.17
C ASN A 161 -14.27 -3.28 13.07
N GLU A 162 -14.85 -2.14 12.69
CA GLU A 162 -15.97 -1.52 13.42
C GLU A 162 -17.18 -2.47 13.51
N ASN A 163 -17.49 -3.17 12.43
CA ASN A 163 -18.56 -4.18 12.41
C ASN A 163 -18.24 -5.36 13.34
N ASN A 164 -17.00 -5.84 13.34
CA ASN A 164 -16.57 -6.92 14.23
C ASN A 164 -16.68 -6.52 15.70
N GLU A 165 -16.20 -5.32 16.09
CA GLU A 165 -16.35 -4.81 17.46
C GLU A 165 -17.82 -4.70 17.87
N LYS A 166 -18.69 -4.28 16.94
CA LYS A 166 -20.13 -4.20 17.19
C LYS A 166 -20.72 -5.60 17.40
N PHE A 167 -20.33 -6.59 16.60
CA PHE A 167 -20.78 -7.97 16.79
C PHE A 167 -20.28 -8.56 18.12
N GLU A 168 -19.03 -8.33 18.50
CA GLU A 168 -18.51 -8.78 19.80
C GLU A 168 -19.28 -8.18 20.98
N ARG A 169 -19.62 -6.88 20.90
CA ARG A 169 -20.49 -6.23 21.91
C ARG A 169 -21.86 -6.89 22.00
N GLN A 170 -22.52 -7.13 20.86
CA GLN A 170 -23.83 -7.78 20.83
C GLN A 170 -23.79 -9.21 21.38
N ILE A 171 -22.73 -9.97 21.06
CA ILE A 171 -22.53 -11.32 21.59
C ILE A 171 -22.35 -11.28 23.12
N SER A 172 -21.56 -10.35 23.63
CA SER A 172 -21.34 -10.16 25.07
C SER A 172 -22.64 -9.78 25.82
N GLU A 173 -23.45 -8.90 25.23
CA GLU A 173 -24.77 -8.53 25.76
C GLU A 173 -25.70 -9.74 25.81
N LEU A 174 -25.79 -10.52 24.73
CA LEU A 174 -26.61 -11.74 24.67
C LEU A 174 -26.17 -12.78 25.72
N PHE A 175 -24.86 -13.02 25.88
CA PHE A 175 -24.37 -13.93 26.92
C PHE A 175 -24.75 -13.46 28.33
N THR A 176 -24.67 -12.14 28.58
CA THR A 176 -25.06 -11.55 29.85
C THR A 176 -26.56 -11.71 30.11
N GLU A 177 -27.40 -11.54 29.09
CA GLU A 177 -28.84 -11.76 29.20
C GLU A 177 -29.20 -13.23 29.45
N ILE A 178 -28.57 -14.16 28.73
CA ILE A 178 -28.74 -15.60 28.92
C ILE A 178 -28.38 -15.99 30.37
N GLU A 179 -27.29 -15.46 30.90
CA GLU A 179 -26.86 -15.78 32.26
C GLU A 179 -27.82 -15.21 33.31
N LYS A 180 -28.33 -13.98 33.12
CA LYS A 180 -29.38 -13.41 33.97
C LYS A 180 -30.65 -14.27 33.95
N LEU A 181 -31.08 -14.75 32.78
CA LEU A 181 -32.24 -15.62 32.65
C LEU A 181 -32.02 -16.98 33.32
N ARG A 182 -30.83 -17.57 33.18
CA ARG A 182 -30.44 -18.82 33.86
C ARG A 182 -30.52 -18.68 35.37
N ILE A 183 -29.92 -17.61 35.93
CA ILE A 183 -29.95 -17.33 37.38
C ILE A 183 -31.39 -17.14 37.85
N ARG A 184 -32.18 -16.36 37.11
CA ARG A 184 -33.60 -16.12 37.44
C ARG A 184 -34.39 -17.42 37.45
N ASN A 185 -34.24 -18.27 36.44
CA ASN A 185 -34.95 -19.55 36.35
C ASN A 185 -34.54 -20.50 37.49
N LYS A 186 -33.25 -20.56 37.83
CA LYS A 186 -32.77 -21.32 39.00
C LYS A 186 -33.40 -20.83 40.31
N SER A 187 -33.51 -19.50 40.49
CA SER A 187 -34.17 -18.91 41.66
C SER A 187 -35.66 -19.27 41.74
N TYR A 188 -36.38 -19.25 40.60
CA TYR A 188 -37.78 -19.68 40.53
C TYR A 188 -37.94 -21.15 40.92
N LEU A 189 -37.09 -22.05 40.41
CA LEU A 189 -37.15 -23.47 40.76
C LEU A 189 -36.90 -23.71 42.26
N LEU A 190 -35.92 -23.01 42.85
CA LEU A 190 -35.65 -23.08 44.29
C LEU A 190 -36.84 -22.58 45.13
N SER A 191 -37.53 -21.53 44.67
CA SER A 191 -38.72 -20.99 45.34
C SER A 191 -39.92 -21.94 45.27
N ILE A 192 -40.10 -22.65 44.16
CA ILE A 192 -41.13 -23.69 44.04
C ILE A 192 -40.82 -24.86 44.97
N LEU A 193 -39.55 -25.29 45.02
CA LEU A 193 -39.12 -26.38 45.89
C LEU A 193 -39.36 -26.05 47.38
N SER A 194 -39.08 -24.81 47.80
CA SER A 194 -39.30 -24.39 49.19
C SER A 194 -40.79 -24.35 49.56
N LEU A 195 -41.67 -23.96 48.63
CA LEU A 195 -43.12 -24.05 48.82
C LEU A 195 -43.58 -25.49 48.99
N PHE A 196 -43.10 -26.42 48.16
CA PHE A 196 -43.43 -27.85 48.29
C PHE A 196 -42.98 -28.44 49.63
N ILE A 197 -41.77 -28.09 50.10
CA ILE A 197 -41.27 -28.52 51.40
C ILE A 197 -42.16 -27.96 52.52
N SER A 198 -42.51 -26.68 52.45
CA SER A 198 -43.37 -26.02 53.44
C SER A 198 -44.76 -26.68 53.51
N LEU A 199 -45.35 -27.00 52.35
CA LEU A 199 -46.64 -27.68 52.26
C LEU A 199 -46.57 -29.10 52.84
N SER A 200 -45.48 -29.82 52.57
CA SER A 200 -45.26 -31.20 53.07
C SER A 200 -45.06 -31.23 54.59
N ILE A 201 -44.40 -30.22 55.17
CA ILE A 201 -44.27 -30.07 56.61
C ILE A 201 -45.64 -29.79 57.24
N LEU A 202 -46.43 -28.90 56.63
CA LEU A 202 -47.77 -28.56 57.12
C LEU A 202 -48.70 -29.78 57.12
N THR A 203 -48.70 -30.59 56.06
CA THR A 203 -49.51 -31.82 56.01
C THR A 203 -49.09 -32.83 57.07
N LEU A 204 -47.79 -33.02 57.31
CA LEU A 204 -47.28 -33.89 58.38
C LEU A 204 -47.69 -33.41 59.78
N VAL A 205 -47.64 -32.10 60.02
CA VAL A 205 -48.10 -31.49 61.29
C VAL A 205 -49.59 -31.72 61.49
N LEU A 206 -50.41 -31.50 60.45
CA LEU A 206 -51.84 -31.74 60.50
C LEU A 206 -52.18 -33.22 60.72
N LEU A 207 -51.51 -34.15 60.04
CA LEU A 207 -51.67 -35.60 60.27
C LEU A 207 -51.34 -35.97 61.72
N LYS A 208 -50.24 -35.44 62.27
CA LYS A 208 -49.86 -35.69 63.66
C LYS A 208 -50.86 -35.12 64.67
N TYR A 209 -51.54 -34.03 64.32
CA TYR A 209 -52.56 -33.42 65.16
C TYR A 209 -53.89 -34.18 65.12
N TYR A 210 -54.28 -34.71 63.94
CA TYR A 210 -55.55 -35.43 63.75
C TYR A 210 -55.51 -36.90 64.20
N PHE A 211 -54.35 -37.56 64.22
CA PHE A 211 -54.19 -38.96 64.63
C PHE A 211 -53.65 -39.12 66.06
N LYS A 212 -53.86 -38.11 66.93
CA LYS A 212 -53.54 -38.13 68.36
C LYS A 212 -54.83 -37.97 69.17
#